data_AF-A0A949EHF0-F1
#
_entry.id   AF-A0A949EHF0-F1
#
_cell.length_a   1.000
_cell.length_b   1.000
_cell.length_c   1.000
_cell.angle_alpha   90.00
_cell.angle_beta   90.00
_cell.angle_gamma   90.00
#
_symmetry.space_group_name_H-M   'P 1'
#
loop_
_entity.id
_entity.type
_entity.pdbx_description
1 polymer ?
#
loop_
_entity_poly.entity_id
_entity_poly.type
_entity_poly.pdbx_seq_one_letter_code
_entity_poly.pdbx_strand_id
1 'polypeptide(L)'
;MKNSPAKFKESLQEGFLVLLWRQWRTLGIAAYSPETKQLIDLEALILATAIAAEQDQRLWTAVIRWLACFQNWVNQARLKRMSAAFIKPDEYLKKPLIKKEIWQEVELLLSTTLSSKKTTTNTSRAKRTLTPPLLKKPPLLQLYLRGIFGVNARAELILFFLVNGEGNSNQIARETFYDQKNIYVILERWAESGFVSKESRGKQNQYSLDSGDVFLQSNISSSSFWSWPPFFQLYSRLLIAASSPPWSNDPYLLSSLFRDVYPQTARIAKATGIALPDPDLFPGEEFFNPMARALLDLSDRFQ
;
A
#
# COMPACT_ATOMS: atom_id res chain seq x y z
N MET A 1 13.64 22.73 -13.56
CA MET A 1 13.05 22.59 -14.92
C MET A 1 11.54 22.72 -14.79
N LYS A 2 10.86 23.37 -15.75
CA LYS A 2 9.39 23.36 -15.80
C LYS A 2 8.94 21.97 -16.25
N ASN A 3 8.02 21.34 -15.51
CA ASN A 3 7.37 20.12 -15.90
C ASN A 3 6.26 20.45 -16.91
N SER A 4 6.14 19.68 -17.99
CA SER A 4 4.92 19.64 -18.79
C SER A 4 4.03 18.51 -18.26
N PRO A 5 2.70 18.53 -18.49
CA PRO A 5 1.83 17.40 -18.14
C PRO A 5 2.31 16.06 -18.70
N ALA A 6 2.84 16.04 -19.93
CA ALA A 6 3.40 14.85 -20.55
C ALA A 6 4.63 14.32 -19.79
N LYS A 7 5.59 15.19 -19.48
CA LYS A 7 6.78 14.82 -18.70
C LYS A 7 6.41 14.38 -17.28
N PHE A 8 5.46 15.07 -16.64
CA PHE A 8 4.96 14.68 -15.33
C PHE A 8 4.36 13.27 -15.37
N LYS A 9 3.51 12.98 -16.36
CA LYS A 9 2.93 11.64 -16.55
C LYS A 9 4.02 10.58 -16.70
N GLU A 10 5.01 10.80 -17.56
CA GLU A 10 6.10 9.86 -17.82
C GLU A 10 6.91 9.58 -16.55
N SER A 11 7.36 10.63 -15.85
CA SER A 11 8.12 10.49 -14.60
C SER A 11 7.27 9.83 -13.50
N LEU A 12 5.99 10.16 -13.40
CA LEU A 12 5.07 9.55 -12.45
C LEU A 12 4.89 8.04 -12.74
N GLN A 13 4.77 7.67 -14.02
CA GLN A 13 4.67 6.27 -14.45
C GLN A 13 5.94 5.48 -14.14
N GLU A 14 7.09 6.03 -14.52
CA GLU A 14 8.40 5.40 -14.31
C GLU A 14 8.65 5.19 -12.81
N GLY A 15 8.47 6.23 -11.99
CA GLY A 15 8.67 6.14 -10.55
C GLY A 15 7.74 5.13 -9.87
N PHE A 16 6.50 4.99 -10.35
CA PHE A 16 5.56 3.99 -9.85
C PHE A 16 6.03 2.57 -10.14
N LEU A 17 6.44 2.31 -11.39
CA LEU A 17 6.89 0.98 -11.79
C LEU A 17 8.18 0.61 -11.08
N VAL A 18 9.13 1.54 -10.94
CA VAL A 18 10.35 1.33 -10.15
C VAL A 18 9.98 0.94 -8.72
N LEU A 19 9.10 1.70 -8.06
CA LEU A 19 8.65 1.43 -6.71
C LEU A 19 8.02 0.03 -6.56
N LEU A 20 7.11 -0.34 -7.46
CA LEU A 20 6.46 -1.66 -7.43
C LEU A 20 7.47 -2.79 -7.66
N TRP A 21 8.36 -2.66 -8.66
CA TRP A 21 9.39 -3.66 -8.96
C TRP A 21 10.32 -3.89 -7.77
N ARG A 22 10.72 -2.85 -7.03
CA ARG A 22 11.57 -3.00 -5.83
C ARG A 22 10.86 -3.77 -4.70
N GLN A 23 9.58 -3.49 -4.48
CA GLN A 23 8.80 -4.21 -3.46
C GLN A 23 8.61 -5.68 -3.84
N TRP A 24 8.21 -5.96 -5.09
CA TRP A 24 8.07 -7.33 -5.57
C TRP A 24 9.39 -8.09 -5.64
N ARG A 25 10.50 -7.40 -5.94
CA ARG A 25 11.84 -7.98 -5.86
C ARG A 25 12.13 -8.50 -4.46
N THR A 26 11.77 -7.73 -3.45
CA THR A 26 11.95 -8.08 -2.03
C THR A 26 11.09 -9.28 -1.61
N LEU A 27 9.91 -9.43 -2.22
CA LEU A 27 9.03 -10.60 -2.08
C LEU A 27 9.50 -11.83 -2.88
N GLY A 28 10.64 -11.74 -3.57
CA GLY A 28 11.30 -12.87 -4.23
C GLY A 28 11.01 -13.00 -5.72
N ILE A 29 10.37 -12.02 -6.37
CA ILE A 29 10.28 -11.95 -7.83
C ILE A 29 11.66 -11.59 -8.41
N ALA A 30 12.10 -12.28 -9.46
CA ALA A 30 13.35 -11.95 -10.14
C ALA A 30 13.23 -10.60 -10.89
N ALA A 31 14.05 -9.63 -10.51
CA ALA A 31 14.13 -8.31 -11.14
C ALA A 31 15.56 -7.75 -10.99
N TYR A 32 15.95 -6.82 -11.87
CA TYR A 32 17.23 -6.12 -11.82
C TYR A 32 17.23 -4.93 -10.84
N SER A 33 16.05 -4.55 -10.34
CA SER A 33 15.93 -3.48 -9.36
C SER A 33 16.55 -3.88 -8.00
N PRO A 34 17.04 -2.91 -7.22
CA PRO A 34 17.42 -3.17 -5.83
C PRO A 34 16.19 -3.52 -4.99
N GLU A 35 16.39 -4.22 -3.88
CA GLU A 35 15.32 -4.46 -2.90
C GLU A 35 14.89 -3.16 -2.22
N THR A 36 13.63 -3.09 -1.81
CA THR A 36 13.14 -1.96 -1.02
C THR A 36 13.68 -2.07 0.41
N LYS A 37 13.84 -0.91 1.07
CA LYS A 37 14.10 -0.83 2.51
C LYS A 37 12.83 -0.55 3.32
N GLN A 38 11.75 -0.14 2.64
CA GLN A 38 10.49 0.19 3.26
C GLN A 38 9.72 -1.09 3.61
N LEU A 39 8.89 -1.04 4.65
CA LEU A 39 7.93 -2.11 4.90
C LEU A 39 7.07 -2.36 3.66
N ILE A 40 6.60 -3.59 3.49
CA ILE A 40 5.64 -3.96 2.45
C ILE A 40 4.31 -4.29 3.11
N ASP A 41 3.25 -3.64 2.63
CA ASP A 41 1.88 -4.09 2.82
C ASP A 41 1.46 -4.90 1.60
N LEU A 42 1.34 -6.22 1.75
CA LEU A 42 1.12 -7.14 0.64
C LEU A 42 -0.21 -6.87 -0.08
N GLU A 43 -1.29 -6.63 0.65
CA GLU A 43 -2.60 -6.36 0.02
C GLU A 43 -2.60 -5.01 -0.70
N ALA A 44 -1.99 -3.99 -0.11
CA ALA A 44 -1.86 -2.69 -0.74
C ALA A 44 -1.02 -2.78 -2.03
N LEU A 45 0.07 -3.54 -2.00
CA LEU A 45 0.95 -3.76 -3.15
C LEU A 45 0.24 -4.52 -4.28
N ILE A 46 -0.58 -5.52 -3.95
CA ILE A 46 -1.41 -6.23 -4.95
C ILE A 46 -2.35 -5.26 -5.66
N LEU A 47 -3.06 -4.40 -4.90
CA LEU A 47 -3.97 -3.41 -5.47
C LEU A 47 -3.24 -2.38 -6.33
N ALA A 48 -2.10 -1.88 -5.86
CA ALA A 48 -1.26 -0.95 -6.61
C ALA A 48 -0.75 -1.56 -7.93
N THR A 49 -0.41 -2.85 -7.91
CA THR A 49 0.09 -3.54 -9.10
C THR A 49 -1.03 -3.84 -10.10
N ALA A 50 -2.24 -4.11 -9.63
CA ALA A 50 -3.41 -4.25 -10.51
C ALA A 50 -3.72 -2.95 -11.29
N ILE A 51 -3.39 -1.80 -10.73
CA ILE A 51 -3.53 -0.48 -11.40
C ILE A 51 -2.49 -0.31 -12.50
N ALA A 52 -1.27 -0.83 -12.26
CA ALA A 52 -0.15 -0.82 -13.20
C ALA A 52 -0.18 -1.97 -14.23
N ALA A 53 -1.20 -2.84 -14.20
CA ALA A 53 -1.20 -4.10 -14.94
C ALA A 53 -1.12 -3.91 -16.46
N GLU A 54 -1.75 -2.85 -16.98
CA GLU A 54 -1.74 -2.55 -18.42
C GLU A 54 -0.46 -1.84 -18.86
N GLN A 55 0.19 -1.13 -17.95
CA GLN A 55 1.42 -0.38 -18.21
C GLN A 55 2.64 -1.33 -18.21
N ASP A 56 2.64 -2.36 -17.36
CA ASP A 56 3.71 -3.36 -17.31
C ASP A 56 3.14 -4.79 -17.15
N GLN A 57 2.89 -5.42 -18.30
CA GLN A 57 2.42 -6.80 -18.36
C GLN A 57 3.43 -7.81 -17.79
N ARG A 58 4.73 -7.50 -17.80
CA ARG A 58 5.76 -8.39 -17.22
C ARG A 58 5.62 -8.43 -15.71
N LEU A 59 5.46 -7.25 -15.09
CA LEU A 59 5.20 -7.15 -13.66
C LEU A 59 3.92 -7.90 -13.30
N TRP A 60 2.82 -7.61 -14.02
CA TRP A 60 1.53 -8.27 -13.76
C TRP A 60 1.63 -9.80 -13.83
N THR A 61 2.23 -10.33 -14.89
CA THR A 61 2.45 -11.77 -15.07
C THR A 61 3.27 -12.36 -13.93
N ALA A 62 4.29 -11.66 -13.46
CA ALA A 62 5.12 -12.12 -12.35
C ALA A 62 4.33 -12.14 -11.02
N VAL A 63 3.48 -11.15 -10.78
CA VAL A 63 2.62 -11.06 -9.58
C VAL A 63 1.55 -12.15 -9.57
N ILE A 64 0.86 -12.39 -10.68
CA ILE A 64 -0.12 -13.49 -10.80
C ILE A 64 0.54 -14.84 -10.49
N ARG A 65 1.76 -15.07 -10.98
CA ARG A 65 2.53 -16.28 -10.66
C ARG A 65 2.94 -16.34 -9.19
N TRP A 66 3.33 -15.20 -8.60
CA TRP A 66 3.66 -15.13 -7.18
C TRP A 66 2.44 -15.48 -6.33
N LEU A 67 1.27 -14.90 -6.63
CA LEU A 67 0.01 -15.18 -5.95
C LEU A 67 -0.37 -16.66 -6.05
N ALA A 68 -0.24 -17.28 -7.23
CA ALA A 68 -0.50 -18.71 -7.40
C ALA A 68 0.35 -19.60 -6.47
N CYS A 69 1.59 -19.19 -6.16
CA CYS A 69 2.50 -19.94 -5.29
C CYS A 69 2.42 -19.57 -3.80
N PHE A 70 2.09 -18.32 -3.47
CA PHE A 70 2.28 -17.73 -2.14
C PHE A 70 1.03 -17.02 -1.58
N GLN A 71 -0.14 -17.22 -2.18
CA GLN A 71 -1.42 -16.67 -1.67
C GLN A 71 -1.76 -17.02 -0.22
N ASN A 72 -1.16 -18.05 0.36
CA ASN A 72 -1.35 -18.39 1.76
C ASN A 72 -0.90 -17.26 2.70
N TRP A 73 -0.08 -16.34 2.19
CA TRP A 73 0.32 -15.11 2.88
C TRP A 73 -0.69 -13.97 2.73
N VAL A 74 -1.64 -14.04 1.80
CA VAL A 74 -2.60 -12.96 1.49
C VAL A 74 -3.79 -13.05 2.43
N ASN A 75 -4.11 -11.95 3.12
CA ASN A 75 -5.36 -11.84 3.85
C ASN A 75 -6.49 -11.42 2.91
N GLN A 76 -7.24 -12.40 2.38
CA GLN A 76 -8.31 -12.13 1.40
C GLN A 76 -9.41 -11.20 1.94
N ALA A 77 -9.77 -11.32 3.21
CA ALA A 77 -10.79 -10.47 3.83
C ALA A 77 -10.31 -9.00 3.91
N ARG A 78 -9.05 -8.80 4.31
CA ARG A 78 -8.40 -7.48 4.34
C ARG A 78 -8.29 -6.89 2.93
N LEU A 79 -7.81 -7.69 1.97
CA LEU A 79 -7.69 -7.29 0.56
C LEU A 79 -9.03 -6.82 0.00
N LYS A 80 -10.10 -7.58 0.23
CA LYS A 80 -11.46 -7.23 -0.23
C LYS A 80 -12.01 -5.96 0.41
N ARG A 81 -11.73 -5.72 1.70
CA ARG A 81 -12.14 -4.45 2.34
C ARG A 81 -11.35 -3.27 1.77
N MET A 82 -10.04 -3.44 1.58
CA MET A 82 -9.16 -2.41 1.03
C MET A 82 -9.49 -2.09 -0.44
N SER A 83 -9.83 -3.10 -1.25
CA SER A 83 -10.12 -2.93 -2.68
C SER A 83 -11.34 -2.04 -2.94
N ALA A 84 -12.25 -1.88 -1.97
CA ALA A 84 -13.43 -1.03 -2.09
C ALA A 84 -13.10 0.42 -2.50
N ALA A 85 -11.95 0.96 -2.08
CA ALA A 85 -11.49 2.30 -2.45
C ALA A 85 -10.93 2.40 -3.89
N PHE A 86 -10.72 1.26 -4.55
CA PHE A 86 -10.09 1.16 -5.87
C PHE A 86 -11.07 0.66 -6.95
N ILE A 87 -12.03 -0.19 -6.58
CA ILE A 87 -12.99 -0.80 -7.53
C ILE A 87 -14.32 -0.04 -7.62
N LYS A 88 -14.60 0.84 -6.66
CA LYS A 88 -15.76 1.76 -6.74
C LYS A 88 -15.36 3.00 -7.55
N PRO A 89 -16.33 3.70 -8.18
CA PRO A 89 -16.05 4.97 -8.83
C PRO A 89 -15.31 5.92 -7.90
N ASP A 90 -14.13 6.38 -8.33
CA ASP A 90 -13.35 7.36 -7.58
C ASP A 90 -14.10 8.70 -7.50
N GLU A 91 -13.94 9.37 -6.37
CA GLU A 91 -14.64 10.63 -6.05
C GLU A 91 -14.44 11.70 -7.12
N TYR A 92 -13.24 11.80 -7.71
CA TYR A 92 -12.89 12.83 -8.68
C TYR A 92 -12.99 12.31 -10.11
N LEU A 93 -12.48 11.10 -10.35
CA LEU A 93 -12.42 10.54 -11.70
C LEU A 93 -13.76 9.96 -12.17
N LYS A 94 -14.72 9.72 -11.25
CA LYS A 94 -16.04 9.11 -11.50
C LYS A 94 -15.99 7.73 -12.18
N LYS A 95 -14.83 7.08 -12.12
CA LYS A 95 -14.55 5.74 -12.63
C LYS A 95 -13.64 5.00 -11.64
N PRO A 96 -13.64 3.66 -11.61
CA PRO A 96 -12.77 2.92 -10.71
C PRO A 96 -11.29 3.11 -11.07
N LEU A 97 -10.43 2.99 -10.06
CA LEU A 97 -8.97 3.02 -10.22
C LEU A 97 -8.44 1.70 -10.78
N ILE A 98 -9.07 0.57 -10.43
CA ILE A 98 -8.77 -0.75 -10.98
C ILE A 98 -9.89 -1.14 -11.95
N LYS A 99 -9.52 -1.58 -13.16
CA LYS A 99 -10.47 -2.09 -14.13
C LYS A 99 -11.13 -3.38 -13.62
N LYS A 100 -12.41 -3.54 -13.95
CA LYS A 100 -13.23 -4.66 -13.46
C LYS A 100 -12.63 -6.01 -13.85
N GLU A 101 -12.10 -6.12 -15.06
CA GLU A 101 -11.55 -7.35 -15.64
C GLU A 101 -10.28 -7.77 -14.88
N ILE A 102 -9.40 -6.81 -14.56
CA ILE A 102 -8.19 -7.04 -13.78
C ILE A 102 -8.55 -7.48 -12.35
N TRP A 103 -9.53 -6.83 -11.73
CA TRP A 103 -9.97 -7.21 -10.39
C TRP A 103 -10.59 -8.63 -10.36
N GLN A 104 -11.38 -8.98 -11.38
CA GLN A 104 -11.96 -10.32 -11.52
C GLN A 104 -10.88 -11.40 -11.68
N GLU A 105 -9.77 -11.11 -12.36
CA GLU A 105 -8.63 -12.03 -12.46
C GLU A 105 -8.03 -12.33 -11.07
N VAL A 106 -7.86 -11.31 -10.22
CA VAL A 106 -7.38 -11.48 -8.84
C VAL A 106 -8.36 -12.30 -8.00
N GLU A 107 -9.66 -12.00 -8.08
CA GLU A 107 -10.70 -12.73 -7.35
C GLU A 107 -10.77 -14.20 -7.77
N LEU A 108 -10.67 -14.49 -9.07
CA LEU A 108 -10.67 -15.84 -9.60
C LEU A 108 -9.45 -16.62 -9.10
N LEU A 109 -8.27 -16.02 -9.12
CA LEU A 109 -7.04 -16.66 -8.67
C LEU A 109 -7.10 -17.02 -7.17
N LEU A 110 -7.60 -16.11 -6.33
CA LEU A 110 -7.68 -16.31 -4.89
C LEU A 110 -8.81 -17.28 -4.46
N SER A 111 -9.79 -17.52 -5.33
CA SER A 111 -10.91 -18.43 -5.09
C SER A 111 -10.68 -19.86 -5.60
N THR A 112 -10.07 -20.02 -6.78
CA THR A 112 -9.86 -21.33 -7.44
C THR A 112 -8.92 -22.27 -6.68
N THR A 113 -7.96 -21.70 -5.96
CA THR A 113 -6.91 -22.40 -5.23
C THR A 113 -7.36 -22.91 -3.86
N LEU A 114 -8.49 -22.42 -3.34
CA LEU A 114 -9.18 -23.02 -2.19
C LEU A 114 -9.80 -24.39 -2.55
N SER A 115 -10.01 -24.65 -3.85
CA SER A 115 -10.64 -25.88 -4.35
C SER A 115 -9.65 -26.92 -4.92
N SER A 116 -8.47 -26.50 -5.40
CA SER A 116 -7.49 -27.40 -6.02
C SER A 116 -6.31 -27.76 -5.10
N LYS A 117 -6.51 -28.76 -4.22
CA LYS A 117 -5.42 -29.62 -3.74
C LYS A 117 -5.04 -30.59 -4.86
N LYS A 118 -4.29 -30.14 -5.88
CA LYS A 118 -3.41 -30.93 -6.77
C LYS A 118 -3.17 -30.17 -8.07
N THR A 119 -2.01 -29.55 -8.23
CA THR A 119 -1.40 -29.42 -9.55
C THR A 119 0.12 -29.36 -9.41
N THR A 120 0.72 -30.54 -9.50
CA THR A 120 2.16 -30.82 -9.39
C THR A 120 2.95 -30.51 -10.67
N THR A 121 2.42 -29.77 -11.64
CA THR A 121 2.95 -29.80 -13.01
C THR A 121 3.58 -28.51 -13.57
N ASN A 122 3.86 -27.47 -12.77
CA ASN A 122 4.61 -26.30 -13.28
C ASN A 122 5.66 -25.70 -12.33
N THR A 123 6.05 -26.45 -11.30
CA THR A 123 7.05 -26.02 -10.30
C THR A 123 8.45 -25.82 -10.88
N SER A 124 8.82 -26.50 -11.97
CA SER A 124 10.17 -26.38 -12.57
C SER A 124 10.40 -25.04 -13.30
N ARG A 125 9.39 -24.50 -13.99
CA ARG A 125 9.49 -23.20 -14.70
C ARG A 125 9.24 -22.00 -13.77
N ALA A 126 8.49 -22.18 -12.68
CA ALA A 126 8.31 -21.17 -11.62
C ALA A 126 9.59 -20.93 -10.82
N LYS A 127 10.39 -21.98 -10.56
CA LYS A 127 11.66 -21.89 -9.81
C LYS A 127 12.73 -20.99 -10.45
N ARG A 128 12.65 -20.69 -11.75
CA ARG A 128 13.62 -19.81 -12.44
C ARG A 128 13.38 -18.32 -12.24
N THR A 129 12.16 -17.91 -11.87
CA THR A 129 11.77 -16.49 -11.77
C THR A 129 11.23 -16.09 -10.41
N LEU A 130 10.97 -17.05 -9.53
CA LEU A 130 10.43 -16.84 -8.19
C LEU A 130 11.29 -17.55 -7.15
N THR A 131 11.61 -16.83 -6.09
CA THR A 131 12.24 -17.34 -4.87
C THR A 131 11.26 -17.17 -3.71
N PRO A 132 11.20 -18.11 -2.75
CA PRO A 132 10.38 -17.90 -1.55
C PRO A 132 10.79 -16.63 -0.80
N PRO A 133 9.83 -15.86 -0.26
CA PRO A 133 10.13 -14.63 0.48
C PRO A 133 10.97 -14.95 1.73
N LEU A 134 12.08 -14.23 1.89
CA LEU A 134 12.98 -14.38 3.04
C LEU A 134 12.46 -13.56 4.21
N LEU A 135 11.58 -14.16 5.02
CA LEU A 135 10.77 -13.46 6.04
C LEU A 135 11.55 -12.62 7.05
N LYS A 136 12.83 -12.93 7.31
CA LYS A 136 13.66 -12.17 8.25
C LYS A 136 14.14 -10.81 7.71
N LYS A 137 13.84 -10.47 6.46
CA LYS A 137 14.14 -9.15 5.90
C LYS A 137 13.23 -8.10 6.54
N PRO A 138 13.75 -6.95 7.01
CA PRO A 138 12.93 -5.91 7.65
C PRO A 138 11.70 -5.45 6.83
N PRO A 139 11.80 -5.24 5.50
CA PRO A 139 10.63 -4.94 4.65
C PRO A 139 9.46 -5.93 4.76
N LEU A 140 9.75 -7.19 5.11
CA LEU A 140 8.78 -8.29 5.15
C LEU A 140 8.19 -8.52 6.54
N LEU A 141 8.29 -7.55 7.45
CA LEU A 141 7.77 -7.64 8.81
C LEU A 141 6.30 -8.11 8.86
N GLN A 142 5.45 -7.65 7.94
CA GLN A 142 4.05 -8.13 7.87
C GLN A 142 3.99 -9.65 7.66
N LEU A 143 4.74 -10.20 6.70
CA LEU A 143 4.76 -11.65 6.45
C LEU A 143 5.45 -12.41 7.59
N TYR A 144 6.48 -11.84 8.21
CA TYR A 144 7.12 -12.42 9.39
C TYR A 144 6.11 -12.57 10.55
N LEU A 145 5.38 -11.51 10.89
CA LEU A 145 4.35 -11.54 11.93
C LEU A 145 3.23 -12.51 11.57
N ARG A 146 2.81 -12.56 10.30
CA ARG A 146 1.85 -13.57 9.81
C ARG A 146 2.38 -15.00 9.93
N GLY A 147 3.71 -15.20 9.88
CA GLY A 147 4.33 -16.51 10.05
C GLY A 147 4.25 -17.03 11.49
N ILE A 148 4.24 -16.11 12.46
CA ILE A 148 4.14 -16.42 13.90
C ILE A 148 2.68 -16.54 14.33
N PHE A 149 1.87 -15.53 13.99
CA PHE A 149 0.50 -15.38 14.52
C PHE A 149 -0.58 -15.91 13.57
N GLY A 150 -0.20 -16.27 12.35
CA GLY A 150 -1.12 -16.57 11.25
C GLY A 150 -1.60 -15.31 10.51
N VAL A 151 -2.23 -15.52 9.35
CA VAL A 151 -2.79 -14.46 8.50
C VAL A 151 -4.13 -13.97 9.07
N ASN A 152 -4.07 -13.13 10.11
CA ASN A 152 -5.25 -12.62 10.81
C ASN A 152 -5.00 -11.26 11.50
N ALA A 153 -6.04 -10.75 12.17
CA ALA A 153 -6.04 -9.44 12.82
C ALA A 153 -4.93 -9.28 13.88
N ARG A 154 -4.50 -10.34 14.56
CA ARG A 154 -3.47 -10.25 15.60
C ARG A 154 -2.12 -9.84 15.03
N ALA A 155 -1.76 -10.38 13.86
CA ALA A 155 -0.54 -10.01 13.16
C ALA A 155 -0.55 -8.52 12.77
N GLU A 156 -1.67 -8.04 12.23
CA GLU A 156 -1.80 -6.63 11.83
C GLU A 156 -1.89 -5.68 13.03
N LEU A 157 -2.43 -6.13 14.17
CA LEU A 157 -2.44 -5.36 15.41
C LEU A 157 -1.04 -5.14 15.97
N ILE A 158 -0.22 -6.18 15.99
CA ILE A 158 1.18 -6.06 16.42
C ILE A 158 1.92 -5.13 15.45
N LEU A 159 1.73 -5.31 14.14
CA LEU A 159 2.30 -4.40 13.15
C LEU A 159 1.87 -2.95 13.38
N PHE A 160 0.58 -2.72 13.62
CA PHE A 160 0.04 -1.39 13.93
C PHE A 160 0.73 -0.77 15.13
N PHE A 161 0.86 -1.48 16.25
CA PHE A 161 1.48 -0.91 17.45
C PHE A 161 2.98 -0.68 17.30
N LEU A 162 3.69 -1.54 16.58
CA LEU A 162 5.12 -1.32 16.26
C LEU A 162 5.34 -0.08 15.39
N VAL A 163 4.34 0.30 14.58
CA VAL A 163 4.39 1.43 13.66
C VAL A 163 3.88 2.72 14.32
N ASN A 164 2.72 2.66 14.96
CA ASN A 164 1.96 3.82 15.44
C ASN A 164 2.06 4.03 16.95
N GLY A 165 2.56 3.05 17.71
CA GLY A 165 2.68 3.09 19.17
C GLY A 165 1.37 2.81 19.91
N GLU A 166 0.39 3.70 19.75
CA GLU A 166 -0.92 3.61 20.41
C GLU A 166 -2.08 3.83 19.43
N GLY A 167 -3.28 3.42 19.82
CA GLY A 167 -4.49 3.74 19.08
C GLY A 167 -5.77 3.21 19.72
N ASN A 168 -6.91 3.80 19.34
CA ASN A 168 -8.22 3.29 19.71
C ASN A 168 -8.74 2.26 18.69
N SER A 169 -9.74 1.47 19.09
CA SER A 169 -10.27 0.38 18.25
C SER A 169 -10.79 0.84 16.88
N ASN A 170 -11.38 2.04 16.77
CA ASN A 170 -11.86 2.60 15.50
C ASN A 170 -10.70 2.96 14.58
N GLN A 171 -9.69 3.67 15.11
CA GLN A 171 -8.51 4.06 14.36
C GLN A 171 -7.78 2.83 13.83
N ILE A 172 -7.52 1.87 14.71
CA ILE A 172 -6.81 0.63 14.38
C ILE A 172 -7.56 -0.16 13.31
N ALA A 173 -8.87 -0.35 13.47
CA ALA A 173 -9.69 -1.05 12.48
C ALA A 173 -9.64 -0.40 11.10
N ARG A 174 -9.70 0.93 11.06
CA ARG A 174 -9.59 1.71 9.82
C ARG A 174 -8.22 1.55 9.16
N GLU A 175 -7.13 1.65 9.92
CA GLU A 175 -5.77 1.58 9.37
C GLU A 175 -5.35 0.16 8.96
N THR A 176 -5.83 -0.86 9.67
CA THR A 176 -5.55 -2.27 9.38
C THR A 176 -6.55 -2.91 8.42
N PHE A 177 -7.62 -2.21 8.03
CA PHE A 177 -8.71 -2.73 7.19
C PHE A 177 -9.40 -3.97 7.79
N TYR A 178 -9.66 -3.91 9.10
CA TYR A 178 -10.45 -4.89 9.85
C TYR A 178 -11.78 -4.34 10.32
N ASP A 179 -12.68 -5.26 10.68
CA ASP A 179 -13.90 -4.92 11.38
C ASP A 179 -13.58 -4.45 12.81
N GLN A 180 -14.20 -3.35 13.23
CA GLN A 180 -13.91 -2.72 14.51
C GLN A 180 -14.34 -3.56 15.71
N LYS A 181 -15.45 -4.30 15.62
CA LYS A 181 -15.89 -5.20 16.69
C LYS A 181 -14.86 -6.31 16.90
N ASN A 182 -14.33 -6.90 15.82
CA ASN A 182 -13.26 -7.89 15.91
C ASN A 182 -11.99 -7.33 16.55
N ILE A 183 -11.57 -6.12 16.16
CA ILE A 183 -10.41 -5.44 16.77
C ILE A 183 -10.64 -5.21 18.27
N TYR A 184 -11.79 -4.65 18.64
CA TYR A 184 -12.14 -4.38 20.02
C TYR A 184 -12.10 -5.66 20.89
N VAL A 185 -12.69 -6.76 20.42
CA VAL A 185 -12.69 -8.04 21.16
C VAL A 185 -11.26 -8.57 21.38
N ILE A 186 -10.36 -8.42 20.41
CA ILE A 186 -8.96 -8.84 20.58
C ILE A 186 -8.26 -7.95 21.60
N LEU A 187 -8.44 -6.63 21.50
CA LEU A 187 -7.82 -5.66 22.40
C LEU A 187 -8.27 -5.82 23.85
N GLU A 188 -9.57 -6.05 24.09
CA GLU A 188 -10.06 -6.29 25.46
C GLU A 188 -9.45 -7.55 26.07
N ARG A 189 -9.37 -8.66 25.31
CA ARG A 189 -8.72 -9.89 25.79
C ARG A 189 -7.24 -9.71 26.04
N TRP A 190 -6.55 -8.95 25.19
CA TRP A 190 -5.13 -8.64 25.39
C TRP A 190 -4.90 -7.72 26.59
N ALA A 191 -5.82 -6.80 26.87
CA ALA A 191 -5.75 -5.94 28.05
C ALA A 191 -5.99 -6.76 29.32
N GLU A 192 -6.98 -7.65 29.33
CA GLU A 192 -7.24 -8.60 30.43
C GLU A 192 -6.02 -9.48 30.74
N SER A 193 -5.25 -9.87 29.71
CA SER A 193 -4.04 -10.69 29.89
C SER A 193 -2.77 -9.89 30.19
N GLY A 194 -2.83 -8.55 30.21
CA GLY A 194 -1.65 -7.69 30.37
C GLY A 194 -0.66 -7.74 29.19
N PHE A 195 -1.16 -8.00 27.98
CA PHE A 195 -0.35 -7.92 26.75
C PHE A 195 -0.39 -6.52 26.12
N VAL A 196 -1.49 -5.79 26.35
CA VAL A 196 -1.62 -4.36 25.99
C VAL A 196 -2.10 -3.56 27.18
N SER A 197 -1.58 -2.35 27.32
CA SER A 197 -2.14 -1.35 28.21
C SER A 197 -3.45 -0.81 27.65
N LYS A 198 -4.36 -0.43 28.56
CA LYS A 198 -5.62 0.22 28.23
C LYS A 198 -5.79 1.48 29.08
N GLU A 199 -5.77 2.62 28.41
CA GLU A 199 -5.95 3.93 29.06
C GLU A 199 -7.24 4.59 28.58
N SER A 200 -8.02 5.14 29.52
CA SER A 200 -9.21 5.91 29.16
C SER A 200 -8.83 7.35 28.79
N ARG A 201 -9.02 7.74 27.53
CA ARG A 201 -8.78 9.09 27.03
C ARG A 201 -10.11 9.70 26.55
N GLY A 202 -10.83 10.31 27.47
CA GLY A 202 -12.16 10.88 27.21
C GLY A 202 -13.21 9.79 26.99
N LYS A 203 -13.90 9.80 25.84
CA LYS A 203 -14.94 8.80 25.49
C LYS A 203 -14.40 7.52 24.85
N GLN A 204 -13.08 7.41 24.67
CA GLN A 204 -12.47 6.30 23.95
C GLN A 204 -11.28 5.73 24.74
N ASN A 205 -11.07 4.42 24.60
CA ASN A 205 -9.91 3.75 25.16
C ASN A 205 -8.77 3.77 24.15
N GLN A 206 -7.57 4.10 24.63
CA GLN A 206 -6.32 3.96 23.91
C GLN A 206 -5.64 2.67 24.34
N TYR A 207 -5.07 1.96 23.37
CA TYR A 207 -4.34 0.72 23.60
C TYR A 207 -2.91 0.90 23.10
N SER A 208 -1.95 0.27 23.77
CA SER A 208 -0.52 0.25 23.40
C SER A 208 0.11 -1.06 23.85
N LEU A 209 1.21 -1.48 23.21
CA LEU A 209 1.93 -2.68 23.63
C LEU A 209 2.73 -2.42 24.91
N ASP A 210 2.59 -3.30 25.91
CA ASP A 210 3.31 -3.17 27.19
C ASP A 210 4.82 -3.42 27.08
N SER A 211 5.24 -4.19 26.08
CA SER A 211 6.66 -4.43 25.77
C SER A 211 6.88 -4.68 24.27
N GLY A 212 6.89 -3.61 23.49
CA GLY A 212 7.21 -3.66 22.05
C GLY A 212 8.61 -4.24 21.75
N ASP A 213 9.52 -4.20 22.74
CA ASP A 213 10.92 -4.63 22.61
C ASP A 213 11.09 -6.12 22.31
N VAL A 214 10.13 -6.98 22.66
CA VAL A 214 10.21 -8.43 22.39
C VAL A 214 10.16 -8.73 20.88
N PHE A 215 9.46 -7.90 20.11
CA PHE A 215 9.34 -8.08 18.65
C PHE A 215 10.36 -7.27 17.86
N LEU A 216 11.01 -6.29 18.49
CA LEU A 216 12.05 -5.44 17.89
C LEU A 216 13.44 -6.08 17.97
N GLN A 217 13.55 -7.40 17.77
CA GLN A 217 14.86 -8.01 17.54
C GLN A 217 15.41 -7.50 16.21
N SER A 218 16.34 -6.55 16.32
CA SER A 218 17.26 -6.02 15.30
C SER A 218 16.73 -4.96 14.29
N ASN A 219 17.26 -3.74 14.42
CA ASN A 219 17.46 -2.74 13.37
C ASN A 219 16.24 -2.19 12.59
N ILE A 220 15.00 -2.39 13.05
CA ILE A 220 13.85 -1.75 12.41
C ILE A 220 13.76 -0.30 12.91
N SER A 221 14.41 0.63 12.21
CA SER A 221 14.32 2.06 12.52
C SER A 221 12.89 2.56 12.34
N SER A 222 12.35 3.29 13.31
CA SER A 222 11.02 3.91 13.25
C SER A 222 10.78 4.82 12.02
N SER A 223 11.85 5.28 11.37
CA SER A 223 11.82 6.14 10.19
C SER A 223 11.35 5.49 8.88
N SER A 224 11.04 4.19 8.85
CA SER A 224 10.59 3.47 7.64
C SER A 224 9.12 3.04 7.65
N PHE A 225 8.34 3.52 8.61
CA PHE A 225 6.95 3.10 8.76
C PHE A 225 5.98 4.13 8.19
N TRP A 226 5.22 3.73 7.18
CA TRP A 226 4.22 4.58 6.57
C TRP A 226 3.08 3.74 5.97
N SER A 227 1.89 4.33 5.87
CA SER A 227 0.69 3.64 5.40
C SER A 227 0.59 3.64 3.86
N TRP A 228 0.87 2.50 3.23
CA TRP A 228 0.81 2.31 1.78
C TRP A 228 -0.54 2.59 1.11
N PRO A 229 -1.70 2.16 1.66
CA PRO A 229 -2.97 2.26 0.93
C PRO A 229 -3.36 3.71 0.56
N PRO A 230 -3.28 4.71 1.47
CA PRO A 230 -3.55 6.10 1.10
C PRO A 230 -2.65 6.65 0.00
N PHE A 231 -1.37 6.28 -0.03
CA PHE A 231 -0.48 6.70 -1.12
C PHE A 231 -0.81 6.00 -2.41
N PHE A 232 -0.97 4.68 -2.41
CA PHE A 232 -1.28 3.97 -3.64
C PHE A 232 -2.60 4.45 -4.23
N GLN A 233 -3.59 4.78 -3.39
CA GLN A 233 -4.82 5.42 -3.87
C GLN A 233 -4.56 6.79 -4.51
N LEU A 234 -3.82 7.68 -3.82
CA LEU A 234 -3.45 9.01 -4.36
C LEU A 234 -2.70 8.87 -5.69
N TYR A 235 -1.65 8.05 -5.70
CA TYR A 235 -0.76 7.87 -6.83
C TYR A 235 -1.50 7.31 -8.04
N SER A 236 -2.40 6.36 -7.81
CA SER A 236 -3.23 5.77 -8.86
C SER A 236 -4.20 6.77 -9.47
N ARG A 237 -4.80 7.63 -8.63
CA ARG A 237 -5.65 8.72 -9.10
C ARG A 237 -4.87 9.69 -9.97
N LEU A 238 -3.69 10.11 -9.53
CA LEU A 238 -2.80 11.00 -10.27
C LEU A 238 -2.35 10.36 -11.60
N LEU A 239 -2.00 9.07 -11.58
CA LEU A 239 -1.58 8.33 -12.76
C LEU A 239 -2.70 8.26 -13.81
N ILE A 240 -3.92 7.94 -13.38
CA ILE A 240 -5.07 7.86 -14.28
C ILE A 240 -5.45 9.24 -14.81
N ALA A 241 -5.48 10.27 -13.96
CA ALA A 241 -5.73 11.65 -14.36
C ALA A 241 -4.70 12.13 -15.40
N ALA A 242 -3.41 11.95 -15.12
CA ALA A 242 -2.34 12.34 -16.04
C ALA A 242 -2.41 11.58 -17.39
N SER A 243 -3.07 10.42 -17.43
CA SER A 243 -3.18 9.56 -18.61
C SER A 243 -4.51 9.68 -19.36
N SER A 244 -5.53 10.34 -18.82
CA SER A 244 -6.90 10.36 -19.37
C SER A 244 -7.48 11.77 -19.46
N PRO A 245 -8.27 12.08 -20.51
CA PRO A 245 -9.09 13.28 -20.52
C PRO A 245 -10.08 13.31 -19.33
N PRO A 246 -10.52 14.50 -18.88
CA PRO A 246 -10.14 15.82 -19.40
C PRO A 246 -8.77 16.34 -18.90
N TRP A 247 -8.17 15.71 -17.87
CA TRP A 247 -6.93 16.20 -17.25
C TRP A 247 -5.68 16.03 -18.10
N SER A 248 -5.62 15.00 -18.95
CA SER A 248 -4.45 14.71 -19.78
C SER A 248 -4.07 15.94 -20.61
N ASN A 249 -2.81 16.38 -20.49
CA ASN A 249 -2.26 17.56 -21.19
C ASN A 249 -2.83 18.92 -20.78
N ASP A 250 -3.60 19.01 -19.69
CA ASP A 250 -4.16 20.26 -19.19
C ASP A 250 -3.58 20.62 -17.80
N PRO A 251 -2.63 21.57 -17.72
CA PRO A 251 -2.03 22.01 -16.46
C PRO A 251 -3.03 22.65 -15.50
N TYR A 252 -4.06 23.32 -16.01
CA TYR A 252 -5.08 23.97 -15.19
C TYR A 252 -5.96 22.93 -14.50
N LEU A 253 -6.47 21.95 -15.25
CA LEU A 253 -7.28 20.87 -14.69
C LEU A 253 -6.47 19.99 -13.72
N LEU A 254 -5.20 19.71 -14.02
CA LEU A 254 -4.30 19.02 -13.09
C LEU A 254 -4.08 19.85 -11.82
N SER A 255 -3.91 21.17 -11.93
CA SER A 255 -3.81 22.05 -10.77
C SER A 255 -5.08 22.05 -9.92
N SER A 256 -6.26 22.00 -10.53
CA SER A 256 -7.52 21.86 -9.78
C SER A 256 -7.55 20.53 -9.02
N LEU A 257 -7.25 19.41 -9.70
CA LEU A 257 -7.20 18.10 -9.06
C LEU A 257 -6.18 18.06 -7.91
N PHE A 258 -5.02 18.69 -8.09
CA PHE A 258 -4.00 18.77 -7.04
C PHE A 258 -4.49 19.48 -5.78
N ARG A 259 -5.32 20.53 -5.93
CA ARG A 259 -5.95 21.21 -4.79
C ARG A 259 -6.97 20.32 -4.11
N ASP A 260 -7.78 19.62 -4.90
CA ASP A 260 -8.79 18.69 -4.38
C ASP A 260 -8.16 17.56 -3.55
N VAL A 261 -7.01 17.02 -3.99
CA VAL A 261 -6.29 15.96 -3.27
C VAL A 261 -5.25 16.48 -2.29
N TYR A 262 -5.14 17.81 -2.10
CA TYR A 262 -4.13 18.42 -1.24
C TYR A 262 -4.22 17.93 0.23
N PRO A 263 -5.40 17.80 0.86
CA PRO A 263 -5.49 17.32 2.24
C PRO A 263 -4.95 15.89 2.42
N GLN A 264 -5.18 15.01 1.44
CA GLN A 264 -4.64 13.65 1.44
C GLN A 264 -3.11 13.69 1.22
N THR A 265 -2.66 14.50 0.27
CA THR A 265 -1.24 14.66 -0.07
C THR A 265 -0.45 15.22 1.11
N ALA A 266 -0.97 16.22 1.82
CA ALA A 266 -0.34 16.84 2.98
C ALA A 266 -0.12 15.85 4.14
N ARG A 267 -1.06 14.93 4.37
CA ARG A 267 -0.88 13.86 5.38
C ARG A 267 0.28 12.94 5.02
N ILE A 268 0.40 12.56 3.75
CA ILE A 268 1.49 11.70 3.26
C ILE A 268 2.82 12.46 3.32
N ALA A 269 2.85 13.70 2.83
CA ALA A 269 4.05 14.55 2.81
C ALA A 269 4.59 14.83 4.21
N LYS A 270 3.71 15.04 5.20
CA LYS A 270 4.10 15.16 6.62
C LYS A 270 4.80 13.90 7.13
N ALA A 271 4.30 12.71 6.77
CA ALA A 271 4.90 11.45 7.18
C ALA A 271 6.26 11.18 6.49
N THR A 272 6.47 11.72 5.29
CA THR A 272 7.73 11.55 4.53
C THR A 272 8.74 12.66 4.72
N GLY A 273 8.36 13.77 5.38
CA GLY A 273 9.20 14.95 5.55
C GLY A 273 9.35 15.79 4.28
N ILE A 274 8.39 15.70 3.36
CA ILE A 274 8.40 16.46 2.10
C ILE A 274 7.59 17.73 2.28
N ALA A 275 8.16 18.86 1.87
CA ALA A 275 7.45 20.13 1.86
C ALA A 275 6.52 20.21 0.64
N LEU A 276 5.26 20.59 0.86
CA LEU A 276 4.31 20.87 -0.22
C LEU A 276 4.21 22.38 -0.47
N PRO A 277 4.01 22.79 -1.73
CA PRO A 277 3.68 24.18 -2.04
C PRO A 277 2.28 24.53 -1.53
N ASP A 278 2.14 25.71 -0.95
CA ASP A 278 0.85 26.23 -0.50
C ASP A 278 -0.05 26.56 -1.71
N PRO A 279 -1.24 25.93 -1.85
CA PRO A 279 -2.17 26.20 -2.93
C PRO A 279 -2.59 27.66 -3.09
N ASP A 280 -2.61 28.43 -1.99
CA ASP A 280 -3.07 29.82 -1.98
C ASP A 280 -2.04 30.79 -2.57
N LEU A 281 -0.76 30.37 -2.64
CA LEU A 281 0.33 31.17 -3.21
C LEU A 281 0.45 31.06 -4.72
N PHE A 282 -0.26 30.13 -5.36
CA PHE A 282 -0.17 29.87 -6.79
C PHE A 282 -1.57 29.84 -7.42
N PRO A 283 -2.02 30.86 -8.14
CA PRO A 283 -3.33 30.88 -8.77
C PRO A 283 -3.39 29.98 -10.02
N GLY A 284 -4.58 29.40 -10.28
CA GLY A 284 -4.87 28.67 -11.53
C GLY A 284 -3.86 27.57 -11.84
N GLU A 285 -3.29 27.62 -13.05
CA GLU A 285 -2.31 26.67 -13.58
C GLU A 285 -0.90 26.81 -13.01
N GLU A 286 -0.58 27.93 -12.34
CA GLU A 286 0.75 28.18 -11.79
C GLU A 286 1.10 27.18 -10.68
N PHE A 287 0.08 26.59 -10.05
CA PHE A 287 0.24 25.55 -9.03
C PHE A 287 0.74 24.22 -9.58
N PHE A 288 0.57 23.96 -10.88
CA PHE A 288 0.93 22.68 -11.49
C PHE A 288 2.41 22.34 -11.27
N ASN A 289 3.31 23.25 -11.68
CA ASN A 289 4.75 23.00 -11.65
C ASN A 289 5.32 22.71 -10.25
N PRO A 290 5.09 23.58 -9.23
CA PRO A 290 5.63 23.34 -7.89
C PRO A 290 5.05 22.07 -7.27
N MET A 291 3.75 21.80 -7.49
CA MET A 291 3.11 20.62 -6.92
C MET A 291 3.51 19.34 -7.63
N ALA A 292 3.60 19.34 -8.97
CA ALA A 292 4.10 18.21 -9.74
C ALA A 292 5.52 17.81 -9.30
N ARG A 293 6.38 18.80 -9.01
CA ARG A 293 7.73 18.53 -8.50
C ARG A 293 7.69 17.88 -7.12
N ALA A 294 6.90 18.42 -6.19
CA ALA A 294 6.76 17.84 -4.85
C ALA A 294 6.19 16.40 -4.88
N LEU A 295 5.25 16.12 -5.80
CA LEU A 295 4.69 14.78 -5.99
C LEU A 295 5.71 13.79 -6.55
N LEU A 296 6.59 14.22 -7.46
CA LEU A 296 7.68 13.39 -7.99
C LEU A 296 8.76 13.13 -6.93
N ASP A 297 9.13 14.14 -6.14
CA ASP A 297 10.04 13.97 -5.00
C ASP A 297 9.48 12.95 -3.98
N LEU A 298 8.15 12.87 -3.87
CA LEU A 298 7.46 11.92 -3.02
C LEU A 298 7.54 10.48 -3.53
N SER A 299 7.48 10.24 -4.84
CA SER A 299 7.82 8.92 -5.40
C SER A 299 9.28 8.56 -5.15
N ASP A 300 10.20 9.50 -5.35
CA ASP A 300 11.65 9.26 -5.28
C ASP A 300 12.10 8.93 -3.86
N ARG A 301 11.41 9.46 -2.84
CA ARG A 301 11.67 9.12 -1.43
C ARG A 301 11.54 7.62 -1.13
N PHE A 302 10.76 6.89 -1.92
CA PHE A 302 10.53 5.45 -1.76
C PHE A 302 11.30 4.59 -2.78
N GLN A 303 12.03 5.24 -3.71
CA GLN A 303 12.99 4.61 -4.64
C GLN A 303 14.37 4.43 -4.02
#